data_AF-A0A0D9X384-F1
#
_entry.id   AF-A0A0D9X384-F1
#
_cell.length_a   1.000
_cell.length_b   1.000
_cell.length_c   1.000
_cell.angle_alpha   90.00
_cell.angle_beta   90.00
_cell.angle_gamma   90.00
#
_symmetry.space_group_name_H-M   'P 1'
#
loop_
_entity.id
_entity.type
_entity.pdbx_description
1 polymer ?
#
loop_
_entity_poly.entity_id
_entity_poly.type
_entity_poly.pdbx_seq_one_letter_code
_entity_poly.pdbx_strand_id
1 'polypeptide(L)'
;MRHVADTLHLDLQPLYQRITCPLYRTYGHAFDAFKLIVADPDAILDSLTYQETQIGPDGNEVTKVLPAVTPEIKDALIKNIMSKMTLQPLKIRADIDMKCFQYDGVLHIKEAMRKAEAAGTNDCPVKMKLLAAPLYVLTTQTLHKDQGISVLNNAIKACSEAIEKHKGKLVVKEAPRAVIPHIRKVRAA
;
A
#
# COMPACT_ATOMS: atom_id res chain seq x y z
N MET A 1 4.01 -13.38 -11.63
CA MET A 1 4.50 -14.70 -12.05
C MET A 1 6.00 -14.90 -11.78
N ARG A 2 6.93 -14.12 -12.35
CA ARG A 2 8.39 -14.29 -12.08
C ARG A 2 8.74 -14.34 -10.58
N HIS A 3 8.25 -13.39 -9.79
CA HIS A 3 8.48 -13.39 -8.34
C HIS A 3 7.95 -14.65 -7.62
N VAL A 4 6.85 -15.22 -8.08
CA VAL A 4 6.27 -16.45 -7.50
C VAL A 4 7.14 -17.66 -7.86
N ALA A 5 7.62 -17.71 -9.10
CA ALA A 5 8.58 -18.72 -9.57
C ALA A 5 9.90 -18.67 -8.79
N ASP A 6 10.44 -17.46 -8.57
CA ASP A 6 11.69 -17.26 -7.81
C ASP A 6 11.53 -17.64 -6.33
N THR A 7 10.36 -17.37 -5.73
CA THR A 7 10.08 -17.66 -4.31
C THR A 7 9.90 -19.16 -4.05
N LEU A 8 9.36 -19.88 -5.04
CA LEU A 8 9.05 -21.31 -4.93
C LEU A 8 10.09 -22.18 -5.65
N HIS A 9 11.13 -21.57 -6.21
CA HIS A 9 12.16 -22.24 -7.02
C HIS A 9 11.58 -23.13 -8.13
N LEU A 10 10.54 -22.64 -8.80
CA LEU A 10 9.85 -23.33 -9.88
C LEU A 10 10.23 -22.74 -11.24
N ASP A 11 10.18 -23.57 -12.28
CA ASP A 11 10.36 -23.11 -13.63
C ASP A 11 9.22 -22.18 -14.09
N LEU A 12 9.61 -21.07 -14.71
CA LEU A 12 8.70 -20.01 -15.10
C LEU A 12 7.73 -20.42 -16.22
N GLN A 13 8.21 -21.24 -17.16
CA GLN A 13 7.47 -21.65 -18.35
C GLN A 13 6.23 -22.51 -18.06
N PRO A 14 6.30 -23.60 -17.26
CA PRO A 14 5.11 -24.39 -16.92
C PRO A 14 4.11 -23.56 -16.12
N LEU A 15 4.57 -22.64 -15.27
CA LEU A 15 3.69 -21.76 -14.49
C LEU A 15 2.87 -20.81 -15.38
N TYR A 16 3.48 -20.26 -16.43
CA TYR A 16 2.76 -19.43 -17.41
C TYR A 16 1.73 -20.22 -18.22
N GLN A 17 2.09 -21.42 -18.67
CA GLN A 17 1.19 -22.28 -19.45
C GLN A 17 -0.02 -22.72 -18.62
N ARG A 18 0.18 -23.01 -17.33
CA ARG A 18 -0.87 -23.47 -16.42
C ARG A 18 -1.81 -22.38 -15.95
N ILE A 19 -1.30 -21.17 -15.67
CA ILE A 19 -2.09 -20.11 -15.02
C ILE A 19 -2.42 -18.99 -15.99
N THR A 20 -1.45 -18.50 -16.75
CA THR A 20 -1.64 -17.28 -17.56
C THR A 20 -2.35 -17.57 -18.88
N CYS A 21 -2.09 -18.71 -19.53
CA CYS A 21 -2.76 -19.05 -20.79
C CYS A 21 -4.28 -19.23 -20.67
N PRO A 22 -4.82 -19.95 -19.65
CA PRO A 22 -6.27 -20.04 -19.46
C PRO A 22 -6.90 -18.68 -19.16
N LEU A 23 -6.26 -17.86 -18.31
CA LEU A 23 -6.73 -16.51 -17.98
C LEU A 23 -6.80 -15.57 -19.19
N TYR A 24 -5.85 -15.69 -20.12
CA TYR A 24 -5.88 -14.93 -21.37
C TYR A 24 -7.01 -15.39 -22.30
N ARG A 25 -7.34 -16.68 -22.30
CA ARG A 25 -8.42 -17.23 -23.13
C ARG A 25 -9.80 -16.83 -22.62
N THR A 26 -9.98 -16.73 -21.30
CA THR A 26 -11.29 -16.43 -20.69
C THR A 26 -11.58 -14.94 -20.63
N TYR A 27 -10.60 -14.11 -20.26
CA TYR A 27 -10.81 -12.68 -20.02
C TYR A 27 -10.18 -11.77 -21.09
N GLY A 28 -9.52 -12.34 -22.11
CA GLY A 28 -8.82 -11.61 -23.16
C GLY A 28 -7.49 -10.99 -22.70
N HIS A 29 -7.49 -10.35 -21.53
CA HIS A 29 -6.30 -9.83 -20.87
C HIS A 29 -6.20 -10.35 -19.44
N ALA A 30 -5.03 -10.88 -19.08
CA ALA A 30 -4.76 -11.35 -17.72
C ALA A 30 -4.88 -10.24 -16.66
N PHE A 31 -4.73 -8.97 -17.03
CA PHE A 31 -4.89 -7.84 -16.11
C PHE A 31 -6.32 -7.71 -15.58
N ASP A 32 -7.32 -7.91 -16.43
CA ASP A 32 -8.72 -7.80 -16.01
C ASP A 32 -9.14 -9.01 -15.17
N ALA A 33 -8.62 -10.20 -15.49
CA ALA A 33 -8.74 -11.36 -14.60
C ALA A 33 -8.12 -11.09 -13.22
N PHE A 34 -6.93 -10.48 -13.16
CA PHE A 34 -6.28 -10.17 -11.89
C PHE A 34 -7.05 -9.12 -11.06
N LYS A 35 -7.75 -8.16 -11.69
CA LYS A 35 -8.65 -7.24 -10.96
C LYS A 35 -9.80 -7.97 -10.29
N LEU A 36 -10.40 -8.93 -10.99
CA LEU A 36 -11.48 -9.73 -10.45
C LEU A 36 -10.99 -10.68 -9.34
N ILE A 37 -9.75 -11.20 -9.45
CA ILE A 37 -9.12 -12.01 -8.39
C ILE A 37 -8.90 -11.20 -7.09
N VAL A 38 -8.73 -9.87 -7.19
CA VAL A 38 -8.64 -9.00 -6.00
C VAL A 38 -9.99 -8.84 -5.31
N ALA A 39 -11.09 -8.87 -6.08
CA ALA A 39 -12.44 -8.79 -5.53
C ALA A 39 -12.90 -10.13 -4.96
N ASP A 40 -12.75 -11.21 -5.73
CA ASP A 40 -13.12 -12.58 -5.37
C ASP A 40 -12.00 -13.56 -5.79
N PRO A 41 -11.05 -13.88 -4.89
CA PRO A 41 -9.91 -14.72 -5.23
C PRO A 41 -10.32 -16.16 -5.56
N ASP A 42 -11.29 -16.71 -4.83
CA ASP A 42 -11.64 -18.13 -4.90
C ASP A 42 -12.41 -18.48 -6.17
N ALA A 43 -13.30 -17.59 -6.64
CA ALA A 43 -14.12 -17.84 -7.83
C ALA A 43 -13.29 -18.05 -9.11
N ILE A 44 -12.15 -17.37 -9.23
CA ILE A 44 -11.28 -17.47 -10.41
C ILE A 44 -10.21 -18.53 -10.20
N LEU A 45 -9.65 -18.65 -8.99
CA LEU A 45 -8.62 -19.64 -8.69
C LEU A 45 -9.16 -21.07 -8.64
N ASP A 46 -10.45 -21.26 -8.32
CA ASP A 46 -11.10 -22.58 -8.40
C ASP A 46 -11.57 -22.93 -9.81
N SER A 47 -11.86 -21.94 -10.65
CA SER A 47 -12.09 -22.15 -12.10
C SER A 47 -10.81 -22.57 -12.84
N LEU A 48 -9.63 -22.31 -12.25
CA LEU A 48 -8.33 -22.69 -12.79
C LEU A 48 -7.92 -24.07 -12.28
N THR A 49 -8.49 -25.10 -12.89
CA THR A 49 -8.03 -26.49 -12.77
C THR A 49 -7.19 -26.87 -13.99
N TYR A 50 -6.04 -27.52 -13.78
CA TYR A 50 -5.30 -28.22 -14.83
C TYR A 50 -4.87 -29.61 -14.34
N GLN A 51 -4.99 -30.60 -15.22
CA GLN A 51 -4.58 -31.99 -15.02
C GLN A 51 -3.12 -32.20 -15.41
N GLU A 52 -2.28 -32.72 -14.51
CA GLU A 52 -0.99 -33.30 -14.90
C GLU A 52 -1.16 -34.76 -15.32
N THR A 53 -0.78 -35.09 -16.54
CA THR A 53 -0.49 -36.48 -16.95
C THR A 53 0.98 -36.75 -16.66
N GLN A 54 1.28 -37.56 -15.64
CA GLN A 54 2.60 -38.16 -15.48
C GLN A 54 2.54 -39.60 -15.98
N ILE A 55 3.42 -39.94 -16.93
CA ILE A 55 3.62 -41.32 -17.36
C ILE A 55 4.58 -41.96 -16.35
N GLY A 56 4.08 -42.95 -15.60
CA GLY A 56 4.92 -43.81 -14.77
C GLY A 56 5.69 -44.84 -15.64
N PRO A 57 6.75 -45.48 -15.12
CA PRO A 57 7.66 -46.32 -15.90
C PRO A 57 7.06 -47.59 -16.54
N ASP A 58 5.79 -47.94 -16.27
CA ASP A 58 5.12 -49.16 -16.73
C ASP A 58 3.79 -48.87 -17.45
N GLY A 59 3.83 -48.07 -18.52
CA GLY A 59 2.86 -48.14 -19.64
C GLY A 59 1.35 -48.00 -19.37
N ASN A 60 0.92 -47.60 -18.18
CA ASN A 60 -0.49 -47.42 -17.81
C ASN A 60 -0.77 -45.96 -17.42
N GLU A 61 -1.73 -45.35 -18.11
CA GLU A 61 -2.20 -43.98 -17.86
C GLU A 61 -2.99 -43.93 -16.55
N VAL A 62 -2.43 -43.27 -15.52
CA VAL A 62 -3.16 -43.03 -14.27
C VAL A 62 -3.40 -41.53 -14.13
N THR A 63 -4.60 -41.10 -14.49
CA THR A 63 -5.11 -39.75 -14.29
C THR A 63 -5.28 -39.48 -12.79
N LYS A 64 -4.26 -38.92 -12.13
CA LYS A 64 -4.43 -38.35 -10.80
C LYS A 64 -4.82 -36.88 -10.94
N VAL A 65 -6.06 -36.57 -10.56
CA VAL A 65 -6.51 -35.19 -10.34
C VAL A 65 -5.79 -34.67 -9.09
N LEU A 66 -4.58 -34.13 -9.29
CA LEU A 66 -3.83 -33.44 -8.25
C LEU A 66 -4.05 -31.93 -8.45
N PRO A 67 -4.43 -31.19 -7.40
CA PRO A 67 -4.64 -29.75 -7.51
C PRO A 67 -3.34 -29.09 -7.99
N ALA A 68 -3.40 -28.39 -9.12
CA ALA A 68 -2.27 -27.71 -9.77
C ALA A 68 -1.66 -26.56 -8.92
N VAL A 69 -2.08 -26.46 -7.68
CA VAL A 69 -1.70 -25.41 -6.77
C VAL A 69 -1.52 -26.06 -5.41
N THR A 70 -0.26 -26.30 -5.02
CA THR A 70 0.07 -26.33 -3.60
C THR A 70 -0.55 -25.08 -2.98
N PRO A 71 -1.24 -25.13 -1.83
CA PRO A 71 -1.81 -23.93 -1.19
C PRO A 71 -0.80 -22.77 -1.15
N GLU A 72 0.49 -23.11 -1.02
CA GLU A 72 1.64 -22.21 -1.11
C GLU A 72 1.72 -21.38 -2.41
N ILE A 73 1.46 -21.96 -3.58
CA ILE A 73 1.46 -21.23 -4.87
C ILE A 73 0.26 -20.28 -4.94
N LYS A 74 -0.91 -20.72 -4.44
CA LYS A 74 -2.17 -19.97 -4.39
C LYS A 74 -1.98 -18.74 -3.50
N ASP A 75 -1.44 -18.95 -2.30
CA ASP A 75 -1.18 -17.90 -1.32
C ASP A 75 -0.08 -16.93 -1.80
N ALA A 76 1.01 -17.45 -2.37
CA ALA A 76 2.06 -16.60 -2.93
C ALA A 76 1.56 -15.76 -4.11
N LEU A 77 0.68 -16.33 -4.94
CA LEU A 77 0.08 -15.63 -6.08
C LEU A 77 -0.91 -14.56 -5.60
N ILE A 78 -1.83 -14.89 -4.69
CA ILE A 78 -2.78 -13.93 -4.09
C ILE A 78 -2.00 -12.80 -3.41
N LYS A 79 -1.00 -13.12 -2.59
CA LYS A 79 -0.17 -12.11 -1.92
C LYS A 79 0.55 -11.21 -2.91
N ASN A 80 1.04 -11.74 -4.03
CA ASN A 80 1.69 -10.94 -5.06
C ASN A 80 0.71 -10.06 -5.85
N ILE A 81 -0.46 -10.60 -6.19
CA ILE A 81 -1.54 -9.87 -6.87
C ILE A 81 -2.04 -8.75 -5.96
N MET A 82 -2.37 -9.05 -4.70
CA MET A 82 -2.78 -8.06 -3.70
C MET A 82 -1.72 -6.97 -3.56
N SER A 83 -0.45 -7.33 -3.40
CA SER A 83 0.64 -6.33 -3.26
C SER A 83 0.88 -5.46 -4.50
N LYS A 84 0.47 -5.92 -5.69
CA LYS A 84 0.67 -5.21 -6.97
C LYS A 84 -0.57 -4.47 -7.46
N MET A 85 -1.77 -4.96 -7.15
CA MET A 85 -3.05 -4.41 -7.59
C MET A 85 -3.70 -3.51 -6.56
N THR A 86 -3.60 -3.84 -5.27
CA THR A 86 -4.04 -2.90 -4.23
C THR A 86 -3.04 -1.74 -4.21
N LEU A 87 -3.57 -0.53 -4.40
CA LEU A 87 -2.78 0.69 -4.33
C LEU A 87 -2.03 0.70 -3.00
N GLN A 88 -0.70 0.69 -3.06
CA GLN A 88 0.07 0.82 -1.82
C GLN A 88 -0.31 2.13 -1.15
N PRO A 89 -0.55 2.12 0.18
CA PRO A 89 -0.96 3.32 0.90
C PRO A 89 0.08 4.42 0.68
N LEU A 90 -0.38 5.53 0.11
CA LEU A 90 0.45 6.68 -0.19
C LEU A 90 0.70 7.44 1.10
N LYS A 91 1.98 7.72 1.37
CA LYS A 91 2.37 8.54 2.51
C LYS A 91 2.40 9.99 2.06
N ILE A 92 1.56 10.84 2.64
CA ILE A 92 1.57 12.27 2.37
C ILE A 92 2.34 12.96 3.49
N ARG A 93 3.23 13.86 3.10
CA ARG A 93 4.06 14.66 4.01
C ARG A 93 3.74 16.14 3.81
N ALA A 94 3.63 16.88 4.91
CA ALA A 94 3.62 18.34 4.91
C ALA A 94 4.57 18.86 5.98
N ASP A 95 5.29 19.91 5.66
CA ASP A 95 6.27 20.52 6.55
C ASP A 95 5.77 21.91 6.97
N ILE A 96 5.62 22.08 8.29
CA ILE A 96 5.05 23.28 8.91
C ILE A 96 6.08 23.87 9.87
N ASP A 97 6.30 25.18 9.77
CA ASP A 97 6.95 25.95 10.82
C ASP A 97 5.91 26.48 11.80
N MET A 98 6.04 26.13 13.08
CA MET A 98 5.22 26.69 14.15
C MET A 98 6.10 27.48 15.10
N LYS A 99 5.75 28.76 15.31
CA LYS A 99 6.42 29.65 16.25
C LYS A 99 5.40 30.21 17.22
N CYS A 100 5.67 30.11 18.52
CA CYS A 100 4.88 30.77 19.55
C CYS A 100 5.81 31.67 20.37
N PHE A 101 5.46 32.95 20.50
CA PHE A 101 6.29 33.96 21.15
C PHE A 101 5.87 34.26 22.59
N GLN A 102 4.76 33.66 23.06
CA GLN A 102 4.27 33.84 24.42
C GLN A 102 4.99 32.94 25.43
N TYR A 103 5.00 33.40 26.69
CA TYR A 103 5.29 32.57 27.85
C TYR A 103 4.30 31.39 27.85
N ASP A 104 4.76 30.16 28.12
CA ASP A 104 4.02 28.90 27.87
C ASP A 104 3.77 28.49 26.41
N GLY A 105 4.52 29.05 25.44
CA GLY A 105 4.38 28.67 24.02
C GLY A 105 4.51 27.17 23.73
N VAL A 106 5.27 26.41 24.54
CA VAL A 106 5.40 24.95 24.40
C VAL A 106 4.08 24.23 24.70
N LEU A 107 3.28 24.68 25.68
CA LEU A 107 1.98 24.08 25.95
C LEU A 107 1.00 24.32 24.80
N HIS A 108 0.96 25.55 24.27
CA HIS A 108 0.10 25.88 23.15
C HIS A 108 0.45 25.10 21.87
N ILE A 109 1.75 24.87 21.63
CA ILE A 109 2.18 23.99 20.54
C ILE A 109 1.68 22.56 20.76
N LYS A 110 1.81 22.01 21.97
CA LYS A 110 1.31 20.66 22.31
C LYS A 110 -0.21 20.54 22.13
N GLU A 111 -0.98 21.55 22.52
CA GLU A 111 -2.43 21.58 22.30
C GLU A 111 -2.79 21.65 20.81
N ALA A 112 -2.06 22.44 20.02
CA ALA A 112 -2.22 22.46 18.57
C ALA A 112 -1.90 21.09 17.94
N MET A 113 -0.85 20.39 18.43
CA MET A 113 -0.55 19.02 17.96
C MET A 113 -1.72 18.08 18.23
N ARG A 114 -2.30 18.11 19.43
CA ARG A 114 -3.44 17.24 19.80
C ARG A 114 -4.67 17.52 18.95
N LYS A 115 -4.96 18.79 18.64
CA LYS A 115 -6.06 19.17 17.74
C LYS A 115 -5.82 18.69 16.31
N ALA A 116 -4.58 18.74 15.83
CA ALA A 116 -4.20 18.20 14.53
C ALA A 116 -4.39 16.68 14.44
N GLU A 117 -4.02 15.96 15.50
CA GLU A 117 -4.19 14.50 15.59
C GLU A 117 -5.68 14.12 15.67
N ALA A 118 -6.49 14.90 16.39
CA ALA A 118 -7.93 14.70 16.48
C ALA A 118 -8.67 14.94 15.14
N ALA A 119 -8.10 15.72 14.24
CA ALA A 119 -8.63 15.88 12.87
C ALA A 119 -8.37 14.65 11.98
N GLY A 120 -7.60 13.67 12.46
CA GLY A 120 -7.36 12.40 11.77
C GLY A 120 -8.58 11.46 11.83
N THR A 121 -8.87 10.79 10.72
CA THR A 121 -9.91 9.75 10.63
C THR A 121 -9.28 8.35 10.76
N ASN A 122 -10.07 7.32 11.10
CA ASN A 122 -9.59 5.94 11.24
C ASN A 122 -8.82 5.42 10.00
N ASP A 123 -9.24 5.82 8.80
CA ASP A 123 -8.59 5.45 7.53
C ASP A 123 -7.36 6.30 7.19
N CYS A 124 -7.16 7.43 7.89
CA CYS A 124 -6.13 8.43 7.60
C CYS A 124 -5.48 8.95 8.90
N PRO A 125 -4.62 8.15 9.56
CA PRO A 125 -3.98 8.57 10.80
C PRO A 125 -2.97 9.69 10.54
N VAL A 126 -3.23 10.87 11.10
CA VAL A 126 -2.31 12.00 11.08
C VAL A 126 -1.32 11.84 12.24
N LYS A 127 -0.02 11.83 11.93
CA LYS A 127 1.06 11.81 12.91
C LYS A 127 1.94 13.03 12.72
N MET A 128 2.17 13.81 13.77
CA MET A 128 3.08 14.94 13.73
C MET A 128 4.40 14.61 14.44
N LYS A 129 5.52 14.80 13.74
CA LYS A 129 6.87 14.60 14.27
C LYS A 129 7.62 15.92 14.29
N LEU A 130 8.39 16.16 15.35
CA LEU A 130 9.37 17.24 15.39
C LEU A 130 10.60 16.81 14.59
N LEU A 131 11.03 17.60 13.60
CA LEU A 131 12.36 17.44 13.00
C LEU A 131 13.38 18.28 13.75
N ALA A 132 13.08 19.57 13.92
CA ALA A 132 13.90 20.54 14.64
C ALA A 132 12.98 21.67 15.11
N ALA A 133 13.28 22.39 16.18
CA ALA A 133 12.58 23.66 16.41
C ALA A 133 13.01 24.67 15.32
N PRO A 134 12.12 25.35 14.57
CA PRO A 134 10.65 25.41 14.60
C PRO A 134 9.90 24.53 13.56
N LEU A 135 10.60 23.59 12.92
CA LEU A 135 10.15 22.69 11.85
C LEU A 135 9.47 21.40 12.36
N TYR A 136 8.19 21.26 12.03
CA TYR A 136 7.37 20.08 12.30
C TYR A 136 6.93 19.42 11.00
N VAL A 137 6.79 18.10 11.03
CA VAL A 137 6.38 17.29 9.88
C VAL A 137 5.10 16.56 10.21
N LEU A 138 4.08 16.77 9.40
CA LEU A 138 2.86 15.96 9.43
C LEU A 138 2.99 14.86 8.39
N THR A 139 2.73 13.64 8.84
CA THR A 139 2.66 12.46 7.97
C THR A 139 1.28 11.85 8.10
N THR A 140 0.62 11.60 6.97
CA THR A 140 -0.59 10.77 6.93
C THR A 140 -0.43 9.65 5.91
N GLN A 141 -1.13 8.53 6.12
CA GLN A 141 -1.15 7.39 5.19
C GLN A 141 -2.56 7.25 4.66
N THR A 142 -2.72 7.30 3.34
CA THR A 142 -4.05 7.29 2.70
C THR A 142 -4.03 6.46 1.42
N LEU A 143 -5.14 5.82 1.10
CA LEU A 143 -5.34 5.12 -0.17
C LEU A 143 -5.66 6.11 -1.30
N HIS A 144 -6.36 7.20 -0.99
CA HIS A 144 -6.79 8.23 -1.93
C HIS A 144 -6.05 9.56 -1.70
N LYS A 145 -5.36 10.05 -2.76
CA LYS A 145 -4.57 11.29 -2.71
C LYS A 145 -5.39 12.50 -2.28
N ASP A 146 -6.60 12.65 -2.82
CA ASP A 146 -7.41 13.86 -2.63
C ASP A 146 -7.97 13.96 -1.20
N GLN A 147 -8.46 12.84 -0.67
CA GLN A 147 -8.92 12.76 0.71
C GLN A 147 -7.79 13.07 1.69
N GLY A 148 -6.59 12.53 1.44
CA GLY A 148 -5.44 12.78 2.29
C GLY A 148 -4.96 14.23 2.30
N ILE A 149 -4.96 14.90 1.14
CA ILE A 149 -4.63 16.33 1.05
C ILE A 149 -5.69 17.16 1.80
N SER A 150 -6.97 16.82 1.68
CA SER A 150 -8.04 17.53 2.37
C SER A 150 -7.95 17.41 3.90
N VAL A 151 -7.71 16.19 4.42
CA VAL A 151 -7.55 15.96 5.87
C VAL A 151 -6.35 16.74 6.42
N LEU A 152 -5.22 16.73 5.71
CA LEU A 152 -4.03 17.47 6.13
C LEU A 152 -4.24 18.98 6.11
N ASN A 153 -4.95 19.51 5.10
CA ASN A 153 -5.33 20.92 5.04
C ASN A 153 -6.27 21.32 6.19
N ASN A 154 -7.22 20.46 6.56
CA ASN A 154 -8.10 20.71 7.71
C ASN A 154 -7.32 20.70 9.03
N ALA A 155 -6.37 19.79 9.20
CA ALA A 155 -5.48 19.78 10.35
C ALA A 155 -4.62 21.06 10.42
N ILE A 156 -4.09 21.53 9.29
CA ILE A 156 -3.33 22.80 9.21
C ILE A 156 -4.20 24.00 9.63
N LYS A 157 -5.45 24.06 9.17
CA LYS A 157 -6.40 25.12 9.56
C LYS A 157 -6.68 25.11 11.06
N ALA A 158 -6.98 23.95 11.64
CA ALA A 158 -7.19 23.81 13.08
C ALA A 158 -5.95 24.21 13.90
N CYS A 159 -4.75 23.90 13.41
CA CYS A 159 -3.50 24.38 13.99
C CYS A 159 -3.36 25.91 13.90
N SER A 160 -3.69 26.51 12.76
CA SER A 160 -3.63 27.98 12.57
C SER A 160 -4.52 28.69 13.58
N GLU A 161 -5.78 28.25 13.71
CA GLU A 161 -6.74 28.83 14.65
C GLU A 161 -6.31 28.68 16.11
N ALA A 162 -5.70 27.55 16.48
CA ALA A 162 -5.16 27.34 17.82
C ALA A 162 -3.97 28.27 18.08
N ILE A 163 -3.07 28.43 17.11
CA ILE A 163 -1.83 29.20 17.26
C ILE A 163 -2.08 30.72 17.21
N GLU A 164 -3.03 31.18 16.38
CA GLU A 164 -3.41 32.59 16.28
C GLU A 164 -3.99 33.12 17.60
N LYS A 165 -4.79 32.31 18.32
CA LYS A 165 -5.30 32.65 19.66
C LYS A 165 -4.20 32.95 20.66
N HIS A 166 -3.03 32.34 20.50
CA HIS A 166 -1.89 32.47 21.40
C HIS A 166 -0.79 33.40 20.85
N LYS A 167 -1.10 34.25 19.86
CA LYS A 167 -0.14 35.15 19.18
C LYS A 167 1.07 34.42 18.60
N GLY A 168 0.90 33.18 18.17
CA GLY A 168 1.91 32.46 17.41
C GLY A 168 1.79 32.70 15.91
N LYS A 169 2.83 32.35 15.16
CA LYS A 169 2.88 32.40 13.70
C LYS A 169 3.13 31.00 13.14
N LEU A 170 2.22 30.53 12.29
CA LEU A 170 2.37 29.29 11.54
C LEU A 170 2.72 29.62 10.08
N VAL A 171 3.75 28.98 9.53
CA VAL A 171 4.15 29.10 8.12
C VAL A 171 4.26 27.71 7.53
N VAL A 172 3.51 27.44 6.46
CA VAL A 172 3.63 26.17 5.71
C VAL A 172 4.83 26.31 4.77
N LYS A 173 5.89 25.52 5.00
CA LYS A 173 7.08 25.51 4.13
C LYS A 173 6.87 24.61 2.92
N GLU A 174 6.29 23.44 3.14
CA GLU A 174 5.98 22.50 2.08
C GLU A 174 4.54 22.03 2.23
N ALA A 175 3.73 22.28 1.20
CA ALA A 175 2.33 21.88 1.15
C ALA A 175 2.20 20.35 1.13
N PRO A 176 1.01 19.79 1.47
CA PRO A 176 0.77 18.34 1.47
C PRO A 176 1.16 17.69 0.14
N ARG A 177 2.26 16.93 0.15
CA ARG A 177 2.76 16.23 -1.03
C ARG A 177 2.77 14.73 -0.80
N ALA A 178 2.24 13.97 -1.75
CA ALA A 178 2.34 12.53 -1.75
C ALA A 178 3.81 12.12 -1.97
N VAL A 179 4.43 11.56 -0.93
CA VAL A 179 5.74 10.93 -0.99
C VAL A 179 5.52 9.53 -1.51
N ILE A 180 5.91 9.32 -2.76
CA ILE A 180 5.99 7.97 -3.32
C ILE A 180 7.08 7.23 -2.53
N PRO A 181 6.83 6.00 -2.04
CA PRO A 181 7.89 5.20 -1.46
C PRO A 181 8.94 4.94 -2.54
N HIS A 182 10.03 5.71 -2.50
CA HIS A 182 11.20 5.44 -3.30
C HIS A 182 11.72 4.08 -2.82
N ILE A 183 11.61 3.06 -3.68
CA ILE A 183 12.28 1.78 -3.49
C ILE A 183 13.73 2.15 -3.20
N ARG A 184 14.19 1.92 -1.95
CA ARG A 184 15.59 2.07 -1.60
C ARG A 184 16.36 1.22 -2.60
N LYS A 185 16.95 1.84 -3.63
CA LYS A 185 18.08 1.24 -4.33
C LYS A 185 19.08 0.96 -3.22
N VAL A 186 19.28 -0.32 -2.93
CA VAL A 186 20.33 -0.81 -2.06
C VAL A 186 21.58 -0.04 -2.47
N ARG A 187 22.07 0.84 -1.59
CA ARG A 187 23.43 1.33 -1.70
C ARG A 187 24.29 0.09 -1.55
N ALA A 188 24.72 -0.46 -2.67
CA ALA A 188 25.87 -1.35 -2.71
C ALA A 188 27.03 -0.53 -2.15
N ALA A 189 27.44 -0.88 -0.93
CA ALA A 189 28.75 -0.56 -0.40
C ALA A 189 29.67 -1.71 -0.81
#